data_AF-A0A2D6MA41-F1
#
_entry.id   AF-A0A2D6MA41-F1
#
_cell.length_a   1.000
_cell.length_b   1.000
_cell.length_c   1.000
_cell.angle_alpha   90.00
_cell.angle_beta   90.00
_cell.angle_gamma   90.00
#
_symmetry.space_group_name_H-M   'P 1'
#
loop_
_entity.id
_entity.type
_entity.pdbx_description
1 polymer ?
#
loop_
_entity_poly.entity_id
_entity_poly.type
_entity_poly.pdbx_seq_one_letter_code
_entity_poly.pdbx_strand_id
1 'polypeptide(L)'
;MPEVKQITVEASPASKSPLGARNEKNLQKSFSASPIYSGDLTDDERREEYERLALIGEVTNGLGVNTFNRDFVGTSNDPTPELSDVKTGGGGLPSSPYVPNITSPGPGSVFPNDQAPYEGELPDPGVEYGSGLGGQTSPSDTSEKIASQKIGQYISGRSYQGSDGKG
;
A
#
# COMPACT_ATOMS: atom_id res chain seq x y z
N MET A 1 14.87 9.93 -18.35
CA MET A 1 13.83 8.89 -18.34
C MET A 1 12.95 9.09 -19.55
N PRO A 2 12.61 8.07 -20.33
CA PRO A 2 11.65 8.23 -21.42
C PRO A 2 10.24 8.34 -20.81
N GLU A 3 9.59 9.48 -21.03
CA GLU A 3 8.19 9.70 -20.64
C GLU A 3 7.27 8.81 -21.49
N VAL A 4 6.58 7.87 -20.85
CA VAL A 4 5.50 7.11 -21.50
C VAL A 4 4.25 7.97 -21.45
N LYS A 5 3.95 8.68 -22.54
CA LYS A 5 2.72 9.46 -22.65
C LYS A 5 1.53 8.49 -22.76
N GLN A 6 0.61 8.55 -21.81
CA GLN A 6 -0.64 7.83 -21.85
C GLN A 6 -1.46 8.33 -23.05
N ILE A 7 -1.75 7.43 -23.99
CA ILE A 7 -2.56 7.74 -25.16
C ILE A 7 -4.01 7.46 -24.77
N THR A 8 -4.80 8.50 -24.52
CA THR A 8 -6.25 8.34 -24.37
C THR A 8 -6.83 7.94 -25.74
N VAL A 9 -7.45 6.76 -25.81
CA VAL A 9 -8.21 6.35 -27.00
C VAL A 9 -9.52 7.11 -26.97
N GLU A 10 -9.54 8.27 -27.63
CA GLU A 10 -10.76 9.02 -27.95
C GLU A 10 -11.65 8.14 -28.83
N ALA A 11 -12.71 7.57 -28.27
CA ALA A 11 -13.68 6.82 -29.04
C ALA A 11 -14.36 7.78 -30.03
N SER A 12 -14.04 7.66 -31.32
CA SER A 12 -14.72 8.41 -32.38
C SER A 12 -16.23 8.18 -32.25
N PRO A 13 -17.06 9.26 -32.25
CA PRO A 13 -18.50 9.10 -32.12
C PRO A 13 -19.00 8.25 -33.28
N ALA A 14 -19.51 7.06 -32.97
CA ALA A 14 -20.00 6.13 -33.95
C ALA A 14 -21.12 6.78 -34.79
N SER A 15 -20.98 6.74 -36.12
CA SER A 15 -22.03 7.20 -37.03
C SER A 15 -23.26 6.31 -36.88
N LYS A 16 -24.37 6.89 -36.40
CA LYS A 16 -25.72 6.31 -36.32
C LYS A 16 -25.79 4.79 -36.06
N SER A 17 -25.78 4.43 -34.78
CA SER A 17 -26.28 3.16 -34.23
C SER A 17 -25.74 1.84 -34.85
N PRO A 18 -24.42 1.61 -34.94
CA PRO A 18 -23.91 0.24 -35.07
C PRO A 18 -24.21 -0.59 -33.82
N LEU A 19 -24.30 -1.92 -33.96
CA LEU A 19 -24.36 -2.85 -32.82
C LEU A 19 -23.15 -2.60 -31.90
N GLY A 20 -23.40 -2.20 -30.65
CA GLY A 20 -22.38 -1.75 -29.71
C GLY A 20 -22.30 -0.23 -29.49
N ALA A 21 -23.08 0.57 -30.23
CA ALA A 21 -23.13 2.02 -30.03
C ALA A 21 -23.87 2.38 -28.74
N ARG A 22 -23.23 3.20 -27.91
CA ARG A 22 -23.80 3.79 -26.70
C ARG A 22 -24.81 4.87 -27.10
N ASN A 23 -26.05 4.78 -26.61
CA ASN A 23 -27.01 5.89 -26.71
C ASN A 23 -26.78 6.85 -25.53
N GLU A 24 -25.89 7.83 -25.76
CA GLU A 24 -25.51 8.87 -24.79
C GLU A 24 -26.72 9.52 -24.11
N LYS A 25 -27.74 9.88 -24.90
CA LYS A 25 -28.92 10.61 -24.41
C LYS A 25 -29.77 9.77 -23.46
N ASN A 26 -29.89 8.47 -23.72
CA ASN A 26 -30.61 7.58 -22.82
C ASN A 26 -29.83 7.37 -21.52
N LEU A 27 -28.49 7.26 -21.60
CA LEU A 27 -27.63 7.06 -20.44
C LEU A 27 -27.63 8.29 -19.52
N GLN A 28 -27.52 9.49 -20.09
CA GLN A 28 -27.66 10.76 -19.36
C GLN A 28 -29.04 10.88 -18.70
N LYS A 29 -30.11 10.44 -19.37
CA LYS A 29 -31.47 10.44 -18.79
C LYS A 29 -31.63 9.41 -17.67
N SER A 30 -31.02 8.24 -17.80
CA SER A 30 -31.06 7.19 -16.77
C SER A 30 -30.26 7.57 -15.52
N PHE A 31 -29.23 8.40 -15.65
CA PHE A 31 -28.36 8.85 -14.56
C PHE A 31 -28.26 10.38 -14.51
N SER A 32 -29.40 11.05 -14.48
CA SER A 32 -29.47 12.52 -14.56
C SER A 32 -28.79 13.27 -13.41
N ALA A 33 -28.61 12.61 -12.25
CA ALA A 33 -27.88 13.13 -11.10
C ALA A 33 -26.41 12.68 -11.03
N SER A 34 -25.88 12.06 -12.09
CA SER A 34 -24.49 11.61 -12.12
C SER A 34 -23.54 12.82 -12.12
N PRO A 35 -22.55 12.84 -11.20
CA PRO A 35 -21.50 13.87 -11.19
C PRO A 35 -20.71 13.99 -12.51
N ILE A 36 -20.68 12.91 -13.30
CA ILE A 36 -20.03 12.86 -14.63
C ILE A 36 -20.79 13.73 -15.65
N TYR A 37 -22.10 13.89 -15.49
CA TYR A 37 -22.96 14.63 -16.44
C TYR A 37 -23.34 16.03 -15.96
N SER A 38 -23.21 16.33 -14.67
CA SER A 38 -23.36 17.68 -14.12
C SER A 38 -22.13 18.56 -14.34
N GLY A 39 -20.99 17.97 -14.73
CA GLY A 39 -19.71 18.68 -14.87
C GLY A 39 -18.93 18.81 -13.56
N ASP A 40 -19.42 18.20 -12.47
CA ASP A 40 -18.74 18.17 -11.18
C ASP A 40 -17.48 17.29 -11.21
N LEU A 41 -17.45 16.30 -12.10
CA LEU A 41 -16.27 15.49 -12.41
C LEU A 41 -15.85 15.72 -13.87
N THR A 42 -14.61 16.15 -14.07
CA THR A 42 -14.05 16.33 -15.42
C THR A 42 -12.96 15.30 -15.71
N ASP A 43 -12.75 14.98 -16.98
CA ASP A 43 -11.72 14.00 -17.36
C ASP A 43 -10.32 14.43 -16.94
N ASP A 44 -10.02 15.73 -16.98
CA ASP A 44 -8.71 16.26 -16.56
C ASP A 44 -8.53 16.17 -15.04
N GLU A 45 -9.56 16.54 -14.26
CA GLU A 45 -9.53 16.42 -12.80
C GLU A 45 -9.45 14.95 -12.35
N ARG A 46 -10.14 14.03 -13.04
CA ARG A 46 -10.04 12.59 -12.78
C ARG A 46 -8.68 12.02 -13.19
N ARG A 47 -8.07 12.53 -14.27
CA ARG A 47 -6.72 12.15 -14.69
C ARG A 47 -5.70 12.59 -13.64
N GLU A 48 -5.73 13.85 -13.23
CA GLU A 48 -4.84 14.38 -12.18
C GLU A 48 -5.00 13.61 -10.86
N GLU A 49 -6.24 13.31 -10.47
CA GLU A 49 -6.50 12.54 -9.25
C GLU A 49 -6.01 11.09 -9.37
N TYR A 50 -6.16 10.46 -10.53
CA TYR A 50 -5.61 9.13 -10.78
C TYR A 50 -4.08 9.14 -10.76
N GLU A 51 -3.44 10.11 -11.42
CA GLU A 51 -1.99 10.25 -11.40
C GLU A 51 -1.49 10.42 -9.95
N ARG A 52 -2.14 11.31 -9.18
CA ARG A 52 -1.81 11.57 -7.78
C ARG A 52 -1.95 10.35 -6.87
N LEU A 53 -2.99 9.55 -7.05
CA LEU A 53 -3.27 8.42 -6.14
C LEU A 53 -2.66 7.08 -6.62
N ALA A 54 -2.54 6.90 -7.92
CA ALA A 54 -2.13 5.63 -8.52
C ALA A 54 -0.69 5.66 -9.04
N LEU A 55 -0.22 6.77 -9.61
CA LEU A 55 1.11 6.83 -10.24
C LEU A 55 2.16 7.51 -9.35
N ILE A 56 1.75 8.48 -8.53
CA ILE A 56 2.62 9.09 -7.52
C ILE A 56 2.54 8.21 -6.26
N GLY A 57 3.70 7.69 -5.83
CA GLY A 57 3.78 6.77 -4.69
C GLY A 57 3.56 7.44 -3.34
N GLU A 58 3.67 8.77 -3.24
CA GLU A 58 3.50 9.50 -1.98
C GLU A 58 2.01 9.73 -1.66
N VAL A 59 1.57 9.18 -0.53
CA VAL A 59 0.22 9.35 0.00
C VAL A 59 0.27 10.32 1.18
N THR A 60 -0.48 11.41 1.10
CA THR A 60 -0.64 12.42 2.15
C THR A 60 -1.95 12.22 2.92
N ASN A 61 -1.98 12.60 4.19
CA ASN A 61 -3.16 12.57 5.08
C ASN A 61 -3.77 11.17 5.30
N GLY A 62 -2.94 10.17 5.59
CA GLY A 62 -3.39 8.84 5.98
C GLY A 62 -3.96 8.79 7.41
N LEU A 63 -4.73 7.75 7.71
CA LEU A 63 -5.25 7.52 9.06
C LEU A 63 -4.09 7.14 10.01
N GLY A 64 -3.61 8.10 10.80
CA GLY A 64 -2.52 7.90 11.76
C GLY A 64 -1.10 8.07 11.18
N VAL A 65 -0.98 8.44 9.91
CA VAL A 65 0.31 8.73 9.23
C VAL A 65 0.15 9.97 8.34
N ASN A 66 1.00 10.97 8.53
CA ASN A 66 0.91 12.24 7.80
C ASN A 66 1.26 12.07 6.32
N THR A 67 2.32 11.31 6.04
CA THR A 67 2.82 10.99 4.71
C THR A 67 3.47 9.62 4.72
N PHE A 68 3.28 8.83 3.67
CA PHE A 68 4.03 7.61 3.43
C PHE A 68 4.15 7.31 1.94
N ASN A 69 5.23 6.62 1.53
CA ASN A 69 5.42 6.18 0.16
C ASN A 69 4.91 4.73 -0.02
N ARG A 70 3.84 4.55 -0.80
CA ARG A 70 3.25 3.24 -1.13
C ARG A 70 4.22 2.32 -1.86
N ASP A 71 5.12 2.88 -2.65
CA ASP A 71 6.06 2.12 -3.47
C ASP A 71 7.33 1.76 -2.68
N PHE A 72 7.38 2.08 -1.37
CA PHE A 72 8.51 1.82 -0.47
C PHE A 72 9.84 2.33 -1.05
N VAL A 73 9.82 3.55 -1.60
CA VAL A 73 11.02 4.27 -2.02
C VAL A 73 11.33 5.34 -0.98
N GLY A 74 12.49 5.21 -0.31
CA GLY A 74 12.96 6.16 0.69
C GLY A 74 13.88 7.24 0.08
N THR A 75 14.04 8.33 0.82
CA THR A 75 15.07 9.35 0.56
C THR A 75 16.08 9.37 1.71
N SER A 76 17.18 10.10 1.56
CA SER A 76 18.15 10.25 2.66
C SER A 76 17.56 10.90 3.92
N ASN A 77 16.48 11.69 3.77
CA ASN A 77 15.82 12.39 4.87
C ASN A 77 14.56 11.64 5.38
N ASP A 78 14.07 10.68 4.62
CA ASP A 78 12.90 9.86 4.92
C ASP A 78 13.11 8.45 4.36
N PRO A 79 13.98 7.64 5.01
CA PRO A 79 14.29 6.30 4.55
C PRO A 79 13.07 5.37 4.70
N THR A 80 13.08 4.26 3.98
CA THR A 80 12.08 3.21 4.17
C THR A 80 12.16 2.64 5.58
N PRO A 81 11.02 2.23 6.18
CA PRO A 81 11.05 1.54 7.47
C PRO A 81 11.85 0.23 7.38
N GLU A 82 12.88 0.11 8.22
CA GLU A 82 13.73 -1.08 8.32
C GLU A 82 13.53 -1.78 9.67
N LEU A 83 13.50 -3.11 9.67
CA LEU A 83 13.32 -3.89 10.91
C LEU A 83 14.48 -3.72 11.89
N SER A 84 15.68 -3.45 11.39
CA SER A 84 16.88 -3.16 12.19
C SER A 84 16.76 -1.89 13.02
N ASP A 85 15.88 -0.97 12.63
CA ASP A 85 15.76 0.35 13.24
C ASP A 85 14.77 0.37 14.41
N VAL A 86 14.08 -0.76 14.65
CA VAL A 86 13.14 -0.88 15.76
C VAL A 86 13.89 -0.85 17.09
N LYS A 87 13.59 0.17 17.89
CA LYS A 87 14.12 0.31 19.25
C LYS A 87 13.38 -0.63 20.20
N THR A 88 14.14 -1.45 20.91
CA THR A 88 13.61 -2.44 21.87
C THR A 88 13.99 -2.09 23.31
N GLY A 89 13.21 -2.57 24.28
CA GLY A 89 13.50 -2.39 25.71
C GLY A 89 12.27 -2.21 26.59
N GLY A 90 12.43 -1.44 27.67
CA GLY A 90 11.35 -1.05 28.57
C GLY A 90 10.67 0.26 28.15
N GLY A 91 9.79 0.78 29.00
CA GLY A 91 9.13 2.07 28.79
C GLY A 91 8.10 2.06 27.66
N GLY A 92 7.41 0.93 27.45
CA GLY A 92 6.42 0.76 26.38
C GLY A 92 7.03 0.42 25.02
N LEU A 93 8.35 0.28 24.93
CA LEU A 93 9.03 -0.27 23.75
C LEU A 93 8.79 -1.79 23.65
N PRO A 94 8.82 -2.37 22.44
CA PRO A 94 8.72 -3.81 22.25
C PRO A 94 9.97 -4.56 22.72
N SER A 95 9.86 -5.87 22.91
CA SER A 95 11.01 -6.72 23.25
C SER A 95 11.84 -7.12 22.03
N SER A 96 11.22 -7.22 20.86
CA SER A 96 11.88 -7.40 19.57
C SER A 96 11.08 -6.69 18.46
N PRO A 97 11.60 -6.60 17.22
CA PRO A 97 10.81 -6.11 16.09
C PRO A 97 9.52 -6.91 15.84
N TYR A 98 9.42 -8.13 16.37
CA TYR A 98 8.35 -9.09 16.10
C TYR A 98 7.47 -9.38 17.31
N VAL A 99 7.94 -9.05 18.53
CA VAL A 99 7.29 -9.45 19.79
C VAL A 99 7.11 -8.21 20.68
N PRO A 100 5.87 -7.92 21.12
CA PRO A 100 5.63 -6.82 22.05
C PRO A 100 6.32 -7.09 23.38
N ASN A 101 6.51 -6.05 24.19
CA ASN A 101 6.98 -6.24 25.54
C ASN A 101 5.87 -6.82 26.41
N ILE A 102 6.04 -8.09 26.80
CA ILE A 102 5.09 -8.86 27.61
C ILE A 102 5.26 -8.65 29.12
N THR A 103 6.24 -7.84 29.54
CA THR A 103 6.41 -7.44 30.94
C THR A 103 5.28 -6.50 31.36
N SER A 104 4.67 -6.76 32.52
CA SER A 104 3.64 -5.88 33.09
C SER A 104 4.25 -4.56 33.60
N PRO A 105 3.53 -3.42 33.54
CA PRO A 105 3.94 -2.12 34.13
C PRO A 105 4.24 -2.11 35.65
N GLY A 106 4.08 -3.25 36.32
CA GLY A 106 4.26 -3.40 37.76
C GLY A 106 2.97 -3.16 38.57
N PRO A 107 2.96 -3.53 39.86
CA PRO A 107 1.76 -3.43 40.69
C PRO A 107 1.25 -1.98 40.81
N GLY A 108 -0.03 -1.78 40.50
CA GLY A 108 -0.69 -0.48 40.65
C GLY A 108 -0.45 0.51 39.51
N SER A 109 0.32 0.14 38.48
CA SER A 109 0.44 0.92 37.25
C SER A 109 -0.23 0.23 36.07
N VAL A 110 -0.79 1.03 35.18
CA VAL A 110 -1.30 0.62 33.85
C VAL A 110 -0.56 1.36 32.72
N PHE A 111 0.46 2.16 33.07
CA PHE A 111 1.16 3.00 32.11
C PHE A 111 2.29 2.23 31.42
N PRO A 112 2.37 2.22 30.08
CA PRO A 112 3.44 1.53 29.36
C PRO A 112 4.84 1.99 29.77
N ASN A 113 5.01 3.26 30.15
CA ASN A 113 6.30 3.82 30.57
C ASN A 113 6.91 3.14 31.80
N ASP A 114 6.10 2.47 32.62
CA ASP A 114 6.56 1.77 33.82
C ASP A 114 6.94 0.30 33.52
N GLN A 115 6.79 -0.17 32.27
CA GLN A 115 7.20 -1.53 31.89
C GLN A 115 8.72 -1.66 31.86
N ALA A 116 9.26 -2.60 32.64
CA ALA A 116 10.65 -3.00 32.51
C ALA A 116 10.89 -3.78 31.19
N PRO A 117 12.13 -3.83 30.68
CA PRO A 117 12.47 -4.73 29.59
C PRO A 117 12.15 -6.19 29.95
N TYR A 118 11.66 -6.98 29.00
CA TYR A 118 11.53 -8.43 29.18
C TYR A 118 12.90 -9.11 29.07
N GLU A 119 13.26 -9.90 30.07
CA GLU A 119 14.56 -10.59 30.16
C GLU A 119 14.46 -12.11 29.92
N GLY A 120 13.25 -12.63 29.67
CA GLY A 120 13.05 -14.05 29.39
C GLY A 120 13.36 -14.43 27.95
N GLU A 121 13.13 -15.70 27.63
CA GLU A 121 13.29 -16.23 26.27
C GLU A 121 12.16 -15.73 25.36
N LEU A 122 12.52 -15.13 24.23
CA LEU A 122 11.57 -14.74 23.20
C LEU A 122 11.36 -15.88 22.20
N PRO A 123 10.15 -16.03 21.64
CA PRO A 123 9.94 -16.99 20.57
C PRO A 123 10.77 -16.61 19.34
N ASP A 124 11.24 -17.62 18.62
CA ASP A 124 11.85 -17.40 17.31
C ASP A 124 10.83 -16.73 16.38
N PRO A 125 11.27 -15.75 15.56
CA PRO A 125 10.36 -15.10 14.63
C PRO A 125 9.80 -16.12 13.63
N GLY A 126 8.50 -15.98 13.36
CA GLY A 126 7.81 -16.80 12.37
C GLY A 126 8.30 -16.52 10.95
N VAL A 127 7.92 -17.41 10.04
CA VAL A 127 8.04 -17.20 8.59
C VAL A 127 6.65 -17.12 8.01
N GLU A 128 6.27 -15.96 7.48
CA GLU A 128 5.01 -15.78 6.77
C GLU A 128 5.07 -16.51 5.42
N TYR A 129 4.15 -17.46 5.25
CA TYR A 129 4.00 -18.17 3.99
C TYR A 129 3.27 -17.33 2.95
N GLY A 130 3.81 -17.29 1.72
CA GLY A 130 3.11 -16.75 0.55
C GLY A 130 3.14 -15.23 0.42
N SER A 131 3.71 -14.52 1.39
CA SER A 131 3.81 -13.06 1.42
C SER A 131 5.26 -12.61 1.47
N GLY A 132 5.79 -12.17 0.33
CA GLY A 132 7.14 -11.63 0.27
C GLY A 132 8.24 -12.63 0.63
N LEU A 133 9.34 -12.11 1.17
CA LEU A 133 10.41 -12.92 1.76
C LEU A 133 10.09 -13.39 3.19
N GLY A 134 8.87 -13.19 3.69
CA GLY A 134 8.46 -13.50 5.07
C GLY A 134 8.61 -12.30 6.02
N GLY A 135 8.09 -12.42 7.25
CA GLY A 135 8.05 -11.32 8.23
C GLY A 135 9.38 -10.97 8.88
N GLN A 136 10.47 -11.66 8.55
CA GLN A 136 11.83 -11.38 9.06
C GLN A 136 12.62 -10.42 8.17
N THR A 137 12.05 -10.03 7.04
CA THR A 137 12.70 -9.15 6.05
C THR A 137 11.97 -7.82 6.00
N SER A 138 12.70 -6.73 5.74
CA SER A 138 12.11 -5.41 5.64
C SER A 138 11.15 -5.33 4.44
N PRO A 139 10.06 -4.53 4.55
CA PRO A 139 9.10 -4.38 3.45
C PRO A 139 9.73 -3.91 2.14
N SER A 140 10.78 -3.08 2.21
CA SER A 140 11.57 -2.55 1.09
C SER A 140 12.18 -3.66 0.21
N ASP A 141 12.71 -4.73 0.81
CA ASP A 141 13.34 -5.85 0.08
C ASP A 141 12.33 -6.72 -0.68
N THR A 142 11.06 -6.64 -0.30
CA THR A 142 9.96 -7.42 -0.85
C THR A 142 9.14 -6.64 -1.87
N SER A 143 9.01 -5.31 -1.69
CA SER A 143 8.09 -4.45 -2.46
C SER A 143 8.38 -4.49 -3.96
N GLU A 144 9.64 -4.37 -4.37
CA GLU A 144 10.05 -4.34 -5.78
C GLU A 144 9.63 -5.62 -6.52
N LYS A 145 9.83 -6.78 -5.87
CA LYS A 145 9.50 -8.09 -6.46
C LYS A 145 7.99 -8.28 -6.60
N ILE A 146 7.20 -7.82 -5.63
CA ILE A 146 5.73 -7.82 -5.71
C ILE A 146 5.26 -6.87 -6.82
N ALA A 147 5.82 -5.66 -6.90
CA ALA A 147 5.45 -4.65 -7.89
C ALA A 147 5.76 -5.08 -9.33
N SER A 148 6.74 -5.97 -9.53
CA SER A 148 7.14 -6.46 -10.86
C SER A 148 6.12 -7.40 -11.54
N GLN A 149 5.08 -7.85 -10.82
CA GLN A 149 4.08 -8.78 -11.36
C GLN A 149 3.29 -8.18 -12.53
N LYS A 150 3.08 -8.97 -13.59
CA LYS A 150 2.29 -8.58 -14.77
C LYS A 150 0.95 -9.29 -14.79
N ILE A 151 -0.03 -8.68 -15.46
CA ILE A 151 -1.34 -9.30 -15.72
C ILE A 151 -1.13 -10.67 -16.38
N GLY A 152 -1.75 -11.71 -15.81
CA GLY A 152 -1.61 -13.09 -16.28
C GLY A 152 -0.43 -13.88 -15.68
N GLN A 153 0.41 -13.25 -14.87
CA GLN A 153 1.51 -13.90 -14.14
C GLN A 153 1.19 -14.14 -12.66
N TYR A 154 -0.02 -13.82 -12.22
CA TYR A 154 -0.44 -14.02 -10.83
C TYR A 154 -0.33 -15.50 -10.43
N ILE A 155 0.33 -15.75 -9.30
CA ILE A 155 0.56 -17.09 -8.78
C ILE A 155 -0.42 -17.33 -7.64
N SER A 156 -1.13 -18.47 -7.66
CA SER A 156 -2.03 -18.82 -6.56
C SER A 156 -1.25 -19.09 -5.28
N GLY A 157 -1.65 -18.42 -4.19
CA GLY A 157 -1.05 -18.61 -2.86
C GLY A 157 0.34 -18.02 -2.67
N ARG A 158 0.81 -17.14 -3.58
CA ARG A 158 2.12 -16.47 -3.52
C ARG A 158 2.06 -15.05 -4.08
N SER A 159 2.77 -14.12 -3.47
CA SER A 159 2.87 -12.74 -3.94
C SER A 159 3.79 -12.56 -5.15
N TYR A 160 4.81 -13.41 -5.31
CA TYR A 160 5.64 -13.51 -6.53
C TYR A 160 6.39 -14.85 -6.57
N GLN A 161 7.10 -15.12 -7.67
CA GLN A 161 7.94 -16.31 -7.79
C GLN A 161 9.13 -16.24 -6.82
N GLY A 162 9.09 -17.04 -5.74
CA GLY A 162 10.08 -17.02 -4.67
C GLY A 162 9.57 -16.41 -3.36
N SER A 163 8.27 -16.09 -3.26
CA SER A 163 7.68 -15.50 -2.06
C SER A 163 7.24 -16.53 -1.00
N ASP A 164 8.04 -17.55 -0.75
CA ASP A 164 7.69 -18.66 0.15
C ASP A 164 8.20 -18.47 1.59
N GLY A 165 8.69 -17.27 1.91
CA GLY A 165 9.25 -16.95 3.21
C GLY A 165 10.61 -17.60 3.49
N LYS A 166 11.19 -18.29 2.49
CA LYS A 166 12.50 -18.91 2.64
C LYS A 166 13.57 -17.92 2.18
N GLY A 167 14.15 -17.21 3.15
CA GLY A 167 15.40 -16.46 2.98
C GLY A 167 16.57 -17.37 2.65
#